data_AF-A0A7Y9PFD5-F1
#
_entry.id   AF-A0A7Y9PFD5-F1
#
_cell.length_a   1.000
_cell.length_b   1.000
_cell.length_c   1.000
_cell.angle_alpha   90.00
_cell.angle_beta   90.00
_cell.angle_gamma   90.00
#
_symmetry.space_group_name_H-M   'P 1'
#
loop_
_entity.id
_entity.type
_entity.pdbx_description
1 polymer ?
#
loop_
_entity_poly.entity_id
_entity_poly.type
_entity_poly.pdbx_seq_one_letter_code
_entity_poly.pdbx_strand_id
1 'polypeptide(L)'
;MRLVRLVCALVLSLSLSSIVAAQNLGTGLYAFGSFDSRGFDSINLGNLNTHLDIPVFHKAGRGIPFGYDLVYDSLIWQPVSVSGVATWQPVQNFGWLAQTVVMTGYVSYSTHTYVCDWPPPKQGSYYVYDTWVYHDSLGVSHSFSGQLEYDPTGCDTSTSTFTAVATDGSGTTLIATRGASPSATQTIKTRNGASMVVPTAPSSVGSSITDTNGNQVSVSAAGVYTDTLGTPALTVLGAAPSNVTLTYPIALQSDSVTTASATLSYKTYTVQSNFQCSGISEYGAASVALTDKITLADGSIYSFTYEATPGVSGAVTGRLASVTLPTGGTISYSYTNGCSGAGINADGTVGSLTRTTTDGTRTYNL
;
A
#
# COMPACT_ATOMS: atom_id res chain seq x y z
N MET A 1 -35.96 30.50 24.28
CA MET A 1 -34.70 29.84 24.70
C MET A 1 -34.53 28.39 24.23
N ARG A 2 -35.58 27.57 24.04
CA ARG A 2 -35.43 26.17 23.55
C ARG A 2 -35.09 26.02 22.06
N LEU A 3 -35.52 26.95 21.20
CA LEU A 3 -35.25 26.91 19.75
C LEU A 3 -33.77 27.18 19.41
N VAL A 4 -33.12 28.13 20.12
CA VAL A 4 -31.70 28.49 19.92
C VAL A 4 -30.76 27.33 20.30
N ARG A 5 -31.13 26.52 21.31
CA ARG A 5 -30.35 25.35 21.72
C ARG A 5 -30.42 24.20 20.71
N LEU A 6 -31.55 24.03 20.01
CA LEU A 6 -31.68 23.03 18.94
C LEU A 6 -30.91 23.43 17.68
N VAL A 7 -30.91 24.71 17.32
CA VAL A 7 -30.15 25.21 16.15
C VAL A 7 -28.65 25.12 16.41
N CYS A 8 -28.15 25.46 17.61
CA CYS A 8 -26.74 25.26 17.95
C CYS A 8 -26.34 23.78 17.95
N ALA A 9 -27.20 22.86 18.40
CA ALA A 9 -26.91 21.42 18.36
C ALA A 9 -26.88 20.86 16.94
N LEU A 10 -27.78 21.33 16.05
CA LEU A 10 -27.80 20.93 14.64
C LEU A 10 -26.58 21.47 13.88
N VAL A 11 -26.19 22.73 14.12
CA VAL A 11 -24.98 23.34 13.53
C VAL A 11 -23.71 22.67 14.04
N LEU A 12 -23.66 22.27 15.32
CA LEU A 12 -22.52 21.52 15.87
C LEU A 12 -22.41 20.11 15.24
N SER A 13 -23.55 19.45 15.00
CA SER A 13 -23.57 18.13 14.33
C SER A 13 -23.22 18.18 12.84
N LEU A 14 -23.54 19.28 12.14
CA LEU A 14 -23.10 19.48 10.75
C LEU A 14 -21.64 19.96 10.64
N SER A 15 -21.08 20.63 11.65
CA SER A 15 -19.67 21.04 11.65
C SER A 15 -18.68 19.91 12.00
N LEU A 16 -19.16 18.78 12.54
CA LEU A 16 -18.33 17.58 12.74
C LEU A 16 -18.17 16.73 11.46
N SER A 17 -18.80 17.10 10.34
CA SER A 17 -18.69 16.36 9.07
C SER A 17 -17.53 16.82 8.18
N SER A 18 -16.71 17.78 8.63
CA SER A 18 -15.65 18.38 7.80
C SER A 18 -14.22 18.01 8.20
N ILE A 19 -14.03 17.08 9.14
CA ILE A 19 -12.72 16.45 9.30
C ILE A 19 -12.67 15.33 8.27
N VAL A 20 -12.31 15.70 7.04
CA VAL A 20 -11.76 14.74 6.07
C VAL A 20 -10.43 14.31 6.67
N ALA A 21 -10.46 13.35 7.59
CA ALA A 21 -9.35 12.42 7.66
C ALA A 21 -9.23 11.84 6.26
N ALA A 22 -8.05 11.90 5.65
CA ALA A 22 -7.78 11.23 4.39
C ALA A 22 -8.17 9.76 4.59
N GLN A 23 -9.36 9.38 4.11
CA GLN A 23 -9.76 7.98 4.09
C GLN A 23 -8.84 7.34 3.07
N ASN A 24 -8.16 6.26 3.47
CA ASN A 24 -7.37 5.46 2.55
C ASN A 24 -8.24 5.16 1.32
N LEU A 25 -7.66 5.29 0.12
CA LEU A 25 -8.36 5.17 -1.14
C LEU A 25 -9.07 3.82 -1.32
N GLY A 26 -8.80 2.83 -0.46
CA GLY A 26 -9.49 1.53 -0.44
C GLY A 26 -9.06 0.67 -1.62
N THR A 27 -7.76 0.34 -1.67
CA THR A 27 -7.20 -0.54 -2.71
C THR A 27 -7.37 -2.02 -2.35
N GLY A 28 -7.01 -2.93 -3.25
CA GLY A 28 -7.12 -4.37 -3.02
C GLY A 28 -8.54 -4.96 -3.13
N LEU A 29 -8.65 -6.25 -2.81
CA LEU A 29 -9.88 -7.05 -2.87
C LEU A 29 -10.35 -7.46 -1.46
N TYR A 30 -11.08 -6.60 -0.78
CA TYR A 30 -11.61 -6.86 0.56
C TYR A 30 -12.95 -7.61 0.55
N ALA A 31 -13.21 -8.41 1.59
CA ALA A 31 -14.28 -9.45 1.62
C ALA A 31 -15.74 -8.96 1.41
N PHE A 32 -16.00 -7.65 1.53
CA PHE A 32 -17.34 -7.06 1.34
C PHE A 32 -17.35 -5.93 0.30
N GLY A 33 -16.32 -5.83 -0.54
CA GLY A 33 -16.28 -4.86 -1.63
C GLY A 33 -17.14 -5.27 -2.80
N SER A 34 -17.67 -4.27 -3.52
CA SER A 34 -18.40 -4.47 -4.77
C SER A 34 -17.40 -4.40 -5.91
N PHE A 35 -17.06 -5.55 -6.50
CA PHE A 35 -16.09 -5.65 -7.60
C PHE A 35 -16.74 -6.18 -8.86
N ASP A 36 -16.30 -5.62 -9.99
CA ASP A 36 -16.53 -6.20 -11.31
C ASP A 36 -15.27 -6.96 -11.75
N SER A 37 -15.23 -8.25 -11.46
CA SER A 37 -14.11 -9.15 -11.80
C SER A 37 -14.24 -9.66 -13.23
N ARG A 38 -13.22 -9.41 -14.05
CA ARG A 38 -13.22 -9.66 -15.50
C ARG A 38 -12.16 -10.69 -15.94
N GLY A 39 -11.66 -11.48 -15.01
CA GLY A 39 -10.58 -12.44 -15.23
C GLY A 39 -9.25 -11.87 -14.76
N PHE A 40 -8.56 -11.13 -15.62
CA PHE A 40 -7.22 -10.60 -15.31
C PHE A 40 -7.25 -9.38 -14.37
N ASP A 41 -8.25 -8.50 -14.54
CA ASP A 41 -8.43 -7.31 -13.71
C ASP A 41 -9.77 -7.35 -12.97
N SER A 42 -9.82 -6.66 -11.83
CA SER A 42 -11.03 -6.41 -11.06
C SER A 42 -11.16 -4.91 -10.80
N ILE A 43 -12.34 -4.36 -11.09
CA ILE A 43 -12.63 -2.94 -10.85
C ILE A 43 -13.51 -2.81 -9.62
N ASN A 44 -13.06 -2.05 -8.64
CA ASN A 44 -13.86 -1.70 -7.48
C ASN A 44 -14.92 -0.66 -7.87
N LEU A 45 -16.20 -0.98 -7.71
CA LEU A 45 -17.30 -0.13 -8.13
C LEU A 45 -17.54 1.08 -7.20
N GLY A 46 -16.90 1.13 -6.03
CA GLY A 46 -17.05 2.21 -5.05
C GLY A 46 -15.99 3.31 -5.14
N ASN A 47 -14.85 3.05 -5.78
CA ASN A 47 -13.74 4.03 -5.91
C ASN A 47 -13.01 3.94 -7.27
N LEU A 48 -13.44 3.03 -8.15
CA LEU A 48 -12.87 2.74 -9.46
C LEU A 48 -11.38 2.37 -9.44
N ASN A 49 -10.89 1.83 -8.32
CA ASN A 49 -9.62 1.16 -8.27
C ASN A 49 -9.60 -0.04 -9.22
N THR A 50 -8.62 -0.08 -10.12
CA THR A 50 -8.33 -1.24 -10.97
C THR A 50 -7.25 -2.06 -10.29
N HIS A 51 -7.61 -3.27 -9.90
CA HIS A 51 -6.74 -4.25 -9.26
C HIS A 51 -6.32 -5.32 -10.27
N LEU A 52 -5.02 -5.56 -10.39
CA LEU A 52 -4.43 -6.59 -11.23
C LEU A 52 -3.55 -7.51 -10.37
N ASP A 53 -3.57 -8.80 -10.69
CA ASP A 53 -2.76 -9.82 -10.03
C ASP A 53 -2.09 -10.71 -11.10
N ILE A 54 -0.77 -10.87 -10.99
CA ILE A 54 0.02 -11.82 -11.76
C ILE A 54 0.65 -12.83 -10.80
N PRO A 55 0.13 -14.08 -10.76
CA PRO A 55 0.69 -15.11 -9.91
C PRO A 55 2.10 -15.51 -10.35
N VAL A 56 3.06 -15.48 -9.41
CA VAL A 56 4.45 -15.88 -9.70
C VAL A 56 4.72 -17.28 -9.19
N PHE A 57 4.41 -17.55 -7.91
CA PHE A 57 4.66 -18.86 -7.32
C PHE A 57 3.77 -19.13 -6.11
N HIS A 58 3.03 -20.23 -6.16
CA HIS A 58 2.22 -20.75 -5.05
C HIS A 58 2.67 -22.14 -4.66
N LYS A 59 2.71 -22.39 -3.35
CA LYS A 59 3.09 -23.68 -2.78
C LYS A 59 2.24 -23.96 -1.54
N ALA A 60 1.70 -25.16 -1.44
CA ALA A 60 1.04 -25.61 -0.22
C ALA A 60 2.04 -25.62 0.95
N GLY A 61 1.58 -25.18 2.11
CA GLY A 61 2.36 -25.20 3.34
C GLY A 61 1.64 -25.94 4.46
N ARG A 62 2.34 -26.14 5.58
CA ARG A 62 1.74 -26.70 6.80
C ARG A 62 1.01 -25.56 7.53
N GLY A 63 -0.32 -25.57 7.50
CA GLY A 63 -1.16 -24.53 8.12
C GLY A 63 -1.26 -23.26 7.26
N ILE A 64 -0.12 -22.63 6.95
CA ILE A 64 -0.04 -21.41 6.13
C ILE A 64 0.57 -21.76 4.76
N PRO A 65 -0.15 -21.58 3.63
CA PRO A 65 0.42 -21.72 2.30
C PRO A 65 1.39 -20.57 1.98
N PHE A 66 2.35 -20.81 1.10
CA PHE A 66 3.18 -19.76 0.53
C PHE A 66 2.60 -19.31 -0.81
N GLY A 67 2.36 -18.02 -0.96
CA GLY A 67 1.96 -17.41 -2.23
C GLY A 67 2.75 -16.13 -2.48
N TYR A 68 3.21 -15.95 -3.72
CA TYR A 68 3.85 -14.73 -4.17
C TYR A 68 3.24 -14.29 -5.50
N ASP A 69 2.47 -13.22 -5.43
CA ASP A 69 1.82 -12.58 -6.57
C ASP A 69 2.39 -11.18 -6.79
N LEU A 70 2.37 -10.71 -8.03
CA LEU A 70 2.64 -9.31 -8.36
C LEU A 70 1.31 -8.59 -8.51
N VAL A 71 1.10 -7.55 -7.72
CA VAL A 71 -0.16 -6.84 -7.59
C VAL A 71 0.00 -5.40 -8.06
N TYR A 72 -1.02 -4.87 -8.72
CA TYR A 72 -1.12 -3.45 -9.06
C TYR A 72 -2.49 -2.91 -8.69
N ASP A 73 -2.50 -1.71 -8.10
CA ASP A 73 -3.71 -0.93 -7.84
C ASP A 73 -3.58 0.45 -8.52
N SER A 74 -4.64 0.90 -9.20
CA SER A 74 -4.61 2.16 -9.98
C SER A 74 -4.75 3.43 -9.16
N LEU A 75 -5.22 3.35 -7.91
CA LEU A 75 -5.37 4.50 -7.00
C LEU A 75 -4.02 4.87 -6.37
N ILE A 76 -3.15 5.47 -7.17
CA ILE A 76 -1.78 5.80 -6.78
C ILE A 76 -1.59 7.25 -6.32
N TRP A 77 -2.62 8.11 -6.39
CA TRP A 77 -2.50 9.53 -6.10
C TRP A 77 -3.40 9.92 -4.92
N GLN A 78 -2.83 10.58 -3.93
CA GLN A 78 -3.57 11.11 -2.79
C GLN A 78 -3.12 12.54 -2.45
N PRO A 79 -4.03 13.41 -1.98
CA PRO A 79 -3.64 14.71 -1.45
C PRO A 79 -2.98 14.54 -0.07
N VAL A 80 -1.78 15.08 0.10
CA VAL A 80 -1.08 15.11 1.39
C VAL A 80 -0.78 16.57 1.74
N SER A 81 -0.95 16.92 3.02
CA SER A 81 -0.56 18.24 3.52
C SER A 81 0.97 18.34 3.58
N VAL A 82 1.55 19.16 2.71
CA VAL A 82 2.98 19.50 2.70
C VAL A 82 3.08 20.97 3.11
N SER A 83 3.69 21.23 4.26
CA SER A 83 3.82 22.60 4.82
C SER A 83 2.48 23.35 4.94
N GLY A 84 1.40 22.64 5.25
CA GLY A 84 0.05 23.21 5.40
C GLY A 84 -0.72 23.40 4.09
N VAL A 85 -0.18 22.94 2.96
CA VAL A 85 -0.83 23.00 1.65
C VAL A 85 -1.07 21.59 1.12
N ALA A 86 -2.31 21.28 0.74
CA ALA A 86 -2.62 20.01 0.09
C ALA A 86 -1.86 19.93 -1.24
N THR A 87 -1.10 18.86 -1.42
CA THR A 87 -0.29 18.61 -2.62
C THR A 87 -0.49 17.16 -3.04
N TRP A 88 -0.65 16.92 -4.34
CA TRP A 88 -0.67 15.56 -4.87
C TRP A 88 0.65 14.87 -4.56
N GLN A 89 0.55 13.68 -3.97
CA GLN A 89 1.69 12.79 -3.76
C GLN A 89 1.32 11.39 -4.23
N PRO A 90 2.27 10.68 -4.86
CA PRO A 90 2.05 9.28 -5.12
C PRO A 90 1.98 8.51 -3.80
N VAL A 91 1.16 7.46 -3.75
CA VAL A 91 1.12 6.53 -2.62
C VAL A 91 2.49 5.86 -2.50
N GLN A 92 2.94 5.64 -1.27
CA GLN A 92 4.24 5.03 -1.01
C GLN A 92 4.29 3.63 -1.62
N ASN A 93 5.38 3.33 -2.34
CA ASN A 93 5.56 2.08 -3.10
C ASN A 93 4.49 1.81 -4.15
N PHE A 94 3.94 2.84 -4.80
CA PHE A 94 3.03 2.64 -5.92
C PHE A 94 3.66 1.83 -7.08
N GLY A 95 2.81 1.27 -7.94
CA GLY A 95 3.21 0.45 -9.07
C GLY A 95 2.98 -1.03 -8.81
N TRP A 96 3.84 -1.87 -9.37
CA TRP A 96 3.78 -3.32 -9.15
C TRP A 96 4.40 -3.69 -7.81
N LEU A 97 3.57 -4.13 -6.88
CA LEU A 97 3.91 -4.56 -5.54
C LEU A 97 3.97 -6.09 -5.46
N ALA A 98 4.77 -6.62 -4.55
CA ALA A 98 4.80 -8.05 -4.28
C ALA A 98 3.86 -8.44 -3.14
N GLN A 99 3.03 -9.45 -3.34
CA GLN A 99 2.00 -9.89 -2.38
C GLN A 99 2.58 -10.45 -1.08
N THR A 100 3.86 -10.80 -0.98
CA THR A 100 4.46 -11.15 0.32
C THR A 100 4.91 -9.94 1.14
N VAL A 101 5.04 -8.76 0.51
CA VAL A 101 4.98 -7.46 1.21
C VAL A 101 3.55 -7.26 1.76
N VAL A 102 2.58 -7.89 1.10
CA VAL A 102 1.17 -7.78 1.40
C VAL A 102 0.73 -8.80 2.46
N MET A 103 1.24 -10.04 2.52
CA MET A 103 0.82 -11.09 3.45
C MET A 103 0.72 -10.67 4.93
N THR A 104 1.63 -9.81 5.38
CA THR A 104 1.64 -9.31 6.75
C THR A 104 1.12 -7.90 6.88
N GLY A 105 0.98 -7.15 5.79
CA GLY A 105 0.69 -5.72 5.82
C GLY A 105 1.82 -4.89 6.44
N TYR A 106 1.54 -3.63 6.76
CA TYR A 106 2.49 -2.72 7.42
C TYR A 106 1.80 -1.78 8.40
N VAL A 107 2.57 -1.15 9.27
CA VAL A 107 2.08 -0.15 10.22
C VAL A 107 2.58 1.25 9.86
N SER A 108 1.71 2.24 9.97
CA SER A 108 2.04 3.67 9.88
C SER A 108 1.65 4.40 11.17
N TYR A 109 2.29 5.54 11.44
CA TYR A 109 2.05 6.41 12.59
C TYR A 109 2.48 7.85 12.24
N SER A 110 2.02 8.84 13.01
CA SER A 110 2.51 10.22 12.95
C SER A 110 3.66 10.43 13.94
N THR A 111 4.61 11.30 13.57
CA THR A 111 5.73 11.68 14.45
C THR A 111 5.60 13.16 14.81
N HIS A 112 5.60 13.44 16.10
CA HIS A 112 5.60 14.79 16.65
C HIS A 112 6.90 15.02 17.42
N THR A 113 7.53 16.17 17.18
CA THR A 113 8.76 16.58 17.88
C THR A 113 8.43 17.68 18.87
N TYR A 114 8.87 17.51 20.10
CA TYR A 114 8.68 18.46 21.19
C TYR A 114 10.02 18.87 21.78
N VAL A 115 10.05 20.04 22.42
CA VAL A 115 11.24 20.58 23.09
C VAL A 115 11.11 20.34 24.58
N CYS A 116 12.23 20.01 25.23
CA CYS A 116 12.28 19.89 26.68
C CYS A 116 12.16 21.27 27.33
N ASP A 117 11.07 21.48 28.07
CA ASP A 117 10.84 22.75 28.78
C ASP A 117 11.04 22.63 30.31
N TRP A 118 11.27 21.42 30.85
CA TRP A 118 11.39 21.18 32.30
C TRP A 118 12.24 19.94 32.68
N PRO A 119 13.01 19.96 33.79
CA PRO A 119 13.42 21.14 34.56
C PRO A 119 14.55 21.91 33.84
N PRO A 120 14.58 23.25 33.93
CA PRO A 120 15.72 24.03 33.46
C PRO A 120 17.00 23.59 34.22
N PRO A 121 18.17 23.42 33.57
CA PRO A 121 18.52 23.79 32.20
C PRO A 121 18.55 22.60 31.22
N LYS A 122 17.59 21.65 31.28
CA LYS A 122 17.57 20.56 30.30
C LYS A 122 17.31 21.10 28.89
N GLN A 123 18.29 20.92 28.01
CA GLN A 123 18.19 21.20 26.59
C GLN A 123 18.03 19.87 25.85
N GLY A 124 17.05 19.77 24.95
CA GLY A 124 16.77 18.52 24.26
C GLY A 124 15.45 18.51 23.51
N SER A 125 15.19 17.40 22.82
CA SER A 125 13.92 17.10 22.17
C SER A 125 13.48 15.68 22.50
N TYR A 126 12.18 15.49 22.61
CA TYR A 126 11.55 14.18 22.67
C TYR A 126 10.56 14.03 21.51
N TYR A 127 10.24 12.78 21.21
CA TYR A 127 9.41 12.41 20.06
C TYR A 127 8.23 11.58 20.51
N VAL A 128 7.04 11.95 20.05
CA VAL A 128 5.81 11.17 20.27
C VAL A 128 5.39 10.54 18.95
N TYR A 129 5.04 9.26 19.01
CA TYR A 129 4.54 8.49 17.89
C TYR A 129 3.11 8.05 18.19
N ASP A 130 2.14 8.56 17.44
CA ASP A 130 0.71 8.34 17.62
C ASP A 130 0.02 8.04 16.29
N THR A 131 -1.32 8.08 16.25
CA THR A 131 -2.14 7.81 15.04
C THR A 131 -1.79 6.48 14.35
N TRP A 132 -1.55 5.45 15.15
CA TRP A 132 -1.15 4.13 14.66
C TRP A 132 -2.23 3.49 13.79
N VAL A 133 -1.86 3.06 12.59
CA VAL A 133 -2.73 2.37 11.64
C VAL A 133 -1.99 1.15 11.09
N TYR A 134 -2.63 -0.01 11.17
CA TYR A 134 -2.20 -1.21 10.46
C TYR A 134 -2.94 -1.30 9.14
N HIS A 135 -2.20 -1.42 8.03
CA HIS A 135 -2.75 -1.66 6.70
C HIS A 135 -2.52 -3.13 6.39
N ASP A 136 -3.60 -3.90 6.32
CA ASP A 136 -3.53 -5.35 6.15
C ASP A 136 -3.16 -5.77 4.72
N SER A 137 -3.12 -7.08 4.51
CA SER A 137 -2.82 -7.69 3.21
C SER A 137 -3.86 -7.45 2.12
N LEU A 138 -4.96 -6.81 2.44
CA LEU A 138 -6.01 -6.49 1.48
C LEU A 138 -6.12 -4.97 1.31
N GLY A 139 -5.20 -4.19 1.90
CA GLY A 139 -5.22 -2.74 1.88
C GLY A 139 -6.21 -2.12 2.89
N VAL A 140 -6.83 -2.93 3.75
CA VAL A 140 -7.77 -2.47 4.78
C VAL A 140 -6.99 -1.86 5.94
N SER A 141 -7.40 -0.66 6.36
CA SER A 141 -6.78 0.07 7.45
C SER A 141 -7.49 -0.17 8.78
N HIS A 142 -6.73 -0.55 9.79
CA HIS A 142 -7.16 -0.76 11.17
C HIS A 142 -6.48 0.26 12.08
N SER A 143 -7.24 1.17 12.69
CA SER A 143 -6.69 2.21 13.58
C SER A 143 -6.58 1.75 15.03
N PHE A 144 -5.56 2.23 15.74
CA PHE A 144 -5.31 1.92 17.15
C PHE A 144 -5.13 3.19 17.97
N SER A 145 -5.61 3.16 19.21
CA SER A 145 -5.35 4.20 20.20
C SER A 145 -4.14 3.83 21.05
N GLY A 146 -3.16 4.74 21.12
CA GLY A 146 -1.94 4.56 21.89
C GLY A 146 -0.83 5.46 21.36
N GLN A 147 0.21 5.64 22.17
CA GLN A 147 1.40 6.38 21.76
C GLN A 147 2.66 5.71 22.29
N LEU A 148 3.74 5.80 21.50
CA LEU A 148 5.09 5.57 21.99
C LEU A 148 5.76 6.92 22.19
N GLU A 149 6.71 6.99 23.12
CA GLU A 149 7.48 8.20 23.38
C GLU A 149 8.95 7.85 23.41
N TYR A 150 9.76 8.54 22.61
CA TYR A 150 11.21 8.45 22.62
C TYR A 150 11.79 9.72 23.19
N ASP A 151 12.45 9.58 24.34
CA ASP A 151 13.11 10.69 25.02
C ASP A 151 14.61 10.37 25.19
N PRO A 152 15.45 10.71 24.19
CA PRO A 152 16.89 10.52 24.27
C PRO A 152 17.56 11.41 25.32
N THR A 153 16.86 12.45 25.76
CA THR A 153 17.37 13.52 26.62
C THR A 153 16.99 13.34 28.09
N GLY A 154 16.12 12.37 28.39
CA GLY A 154 15.66 12.04 29.74
C GLY A 154 14.88 13.19 30.39
N CYS A 155 14.19 14.03 29.61
CA CYS A 155 13.37 15.13 30.09
C CYS A 155 11.89 14.77 30.34
N ASP A 156 11.39 13.63 29.87
CA ASP A 156 10.00 13.17 30.01
C ASP A 156 9.91 11.62 30.21
N THR A 157 8.70 11.09 30.36
CA THR A 157 8.42 9.67 30.60
C THR A 157 8.41 8.84 29.32
N SER A 158 9.51 8.13 29.14
CA SER A 158 9.66 7.21 28.02
C SER A 158 8.64 6.06 28.00
N THR A 159 7.71 6.07 27.04
CA THR A 159 6.80 4.93 26.75
C THR A 159 7.40 4.05 25.66
N SER A 160 7.91 2.88 26.04
CA SER A 160 8.63 1.97 25.13
C SER A 160 7.76 0.91 24.48
N THR A 161 6.55 0.67 24.98
CA THR A 161 5.61 -0.27 24.41
C THR A 161 4.18 0.06 24.81
N PHE A 162 3.21 -0.27 23.95
CA PHE A 162 1.81 -0.34 24.30
C PHE A 162 1.12 -1.49 23.57
N THR A 163 -0.04 -1.91 24.06
CA THR A 163 -0.91 -2.88 23.38
C THR A 163 -2.30 -2.27 23.22
N ALA A 164 -2.85 -2.35 22.02
CA ALA A 164 -4.16 -1.79 21.69
C ALA A 164 -4.93 -2.70 20.74
N VAL A 165 -6.24 -2.77 20.91
CA VAL A 165 -7.15 -3.44 19.97
C VAL A 165 -7.61 -2.42 18.93
N ALA A 166 -7.78 -2.85 17.69
CA ALA A 166 -8.27 -2.01 16.60
C ALA A 166 -9.66 -1.44 16.93
N THR A 167 -9.89 -0.18 16.57
CA THR A 167 -11.12 0.56 16.91
C THR A 167 -12.33 0.20 16.04
N ASP A 168 -12.13 -0.62 15.01
CA ASP A 168 -13.13 -1.01 14.01
C ASP A 168 -13.83 -2.35 14.30
N GLY A 169 -13.50 -3.00 15.43
CA GLY A 169 -14.09 -4.28 15.81
C GLY A 169 -13.59 -5.50 15.01
N SER A 170 -12.56 -5.34 14.17
CA SER A 170 -11.91 -6.43 13.43
C SER A 170 -11.38 -7.55 14.34
N GLY A 171 -11.06 -7.22 15.59
CA GLY A 171 -10.40 -8.12 16.55
C GLY A 171 -8.88 -8.19 16.37
N THR A 172 -8.32 -7.31 15.54
CA THR A 172 -6.87 -7.14 15.38
C THR A 172 -6.29 -6.42 16.60
N THR A 173 -5.13 -6.84 17.08
CA THR A 173 -4.41 -6.22 18.20
C THR A 173 -3.01 -5.80 17.76
N LEU A 174 -2.65 -4.54 17.99
CA LEU A 174 -1.30 -4.02 17.83
C LEU A 174 -0.56 -4.14 19.16
N ILE A 175 0.65 -4.69 19.11
CA ILE A 175 1.65 -4.58 20.16
C ILE A 175 2.76 -3.71 19.57
N ALA A 176 2.72 -2.43 19.95
CA ALA A 176 3.70 -1.46 19.50
C ALA A 176 4.91 -1.50 20.42
N THR A 177 6.11 -1.55 19.85
CA THR A 177 7.38 -1.53 20.58
C THR A 177 8.33 -0.52 19.96
N ARG A 178 8.96 0.27 20.82
CA ARG A 178 9.89 1.32 20.43
C ARG A 178 11.28 0.75 20.13
N GLY A 179 11.80 1.07 18.95
CA GLY A 179 13.21 0.81 18.58
C GLY A 179 14.16 1.95 19.00
N ALA A 180 15.40 1.92 18.49
CA ALA A 180 16.38 3.02 18.67
C ALA A 180 15.99 4.32 17.93
N SER A 181 15.10 4.18 16.96
CA SER A 181 14.31 5.18 16.23
C SER A 181 13.03 4.42 15.83
N PRO A 182 11.90 5.02 15.42
CA PRO A 182 10.65 4.28 15.19
C PRO A 182 10.67 3.47 13.86
N SER A 183 11.79 2.84 13.55
CA SER A 183 12.00 1.88 12.47
C SER A 183 11.90 0.42 12.93
N ALA A 184 11.42 0.17 14.15
CA ALA A 184 11.23 -1.19 14.64
C ALA A 184 10.00 -1.82 13.99
N THR A 185 10.11 -3.08 13.59
CA THR A 185 8.95 -3.89 13.23
C THR A 185 7.97 -3.96 14.41
N GLN A 186 6.69 -3.92 14.12
CA GLN A 186 5.61 -4.02 15.10
C GLN A 186 5.00 -5.42 15.08
N THR A 187 4.27 -5.77 16.14
CA THR A 187 3.57 -7.06 16.19
C THR A 187 2.07 -6.84 16.04
N ILE A 188 1.45 -7.59 15.12
CA ILE A 188 0.01 -7.64 14.94
C ILE A 188 -0.48 -9.03 15.32
N LYS A 189 -1.47 -9.12 16.20
CA LYS A 189 -2.22 -10.36 16.45
C LYS A 189 -3.57 -10.25 15.75
N THR A 190 -3.85 -11.22 14.91
CA THR A 190 -5.14 -11.30 14.22
C THR A 190 -6.17 -12.00 15.11
N ARG A 191 -7.46 -11.85 14.78
CA ARG A 191 -8.57 -12.47 15.51
C ARG A 191 -8.48 -14.00 15.59
N ASN A 192 -7.85 -14.65 14.60
CA ASN A 192 -7.68 -16.11 14.57
C ASN A 192 -6.51 -16.61 15.44
N GLY A 193 -5.79 -15.71 16.10
CA GLY A 193 -4.65 -16.03 16.98
C GLY A 193 -3.29 -16.06 16.28
N ALA A 194 -3.22 -15.89 14.95
CA ALA A 194 -1.95 -15.73 14.26
C ALA A 194 -1.25 -14.43 14.68
N SER A 195 0.07 -14.50 14.78
CA SER A 195 0.93 -13.37 15.14
C SER A 195 1.80 -13.00 13.94
N MET A 196 1.85 -11.71 13.62
CA MET A 196 2.62 -11.17 12.52
C MET A 196 3.65 -10.17 13.05
N VAL A 197 4.85 -10.22 12.49
CA VAL A 197 5.85 -9.16 12.58
C VAL A 197 5.74 -8.35 11.31
N VAL A 198 5.43 -7.06 11.44
CA VAL A 198 5.14 -6.15 10.32
C VAL A 198 6.12 -4.98 10.34
N PRO A 199 6.52 -4.42 9.20
CA PRO A 199 7.39 -3.26 9.17
C PRO A 199 6.61 -1.98 9.45
N THR A 200 7.36 -0.95 9.82
CA THR A 200 6.88 0.44 9.84
C THR A 200 7.10 1.04 8.46
N ALA A 201 6.02 1.37 7.77
CA ALA A 201 5.93 1.64 6.33
C ALA A 201 5.97 0.39 5.44
N PRO A 202 5.42 0.45 4.21
CA PRO A 202 5.36 -0.71 3.35
C PRO A 202 6.78 -1.13 2.94
N SER A 203 7.18 -2.30 3.42
CA SER A 203 8.43 -2.99 3.16
C SER A 203 8.15 -4.47 3.37
N SER A 204 8.82 -5.38 2.68
CA SER A 204 8.75 -6.79 3.05
C SER A 204 9.80 -7.13 4.09
N VAL A 205 10.90 -6.38 4.17
CA VAL A 205 12.10 -6.76 4.93
C VAL A 205 11.80 -6.98 6.41
N GLY A 206 12.11 -8.19 6.90
CA GLY A 206 11.99 -8.55 8.30
C GLY A 206 10.58 -8.94 8.77
N SER A 207 9.66 -9.15 7.83
CA SER A 207 8.27 -9.51 8.14
C SER A 207 8.10 -11.01 8.32
N SER A 208 7.13 -11.42 9.15
CA SER A 208 6.74 -12.82 9.30
C SER A 208 5.30 -12.98 9.75
N ILE A 209 4.70 -14.13 9.45
CA ILE A 209 3.41 -14.57 10.00
C ILE A 209 3.61 -15.94 10.63
N THR A 210 3.10 -16.12 11.85
CA THR A 210 3.13 -17.38 12.59
C THR A 210 1.72 -17.74 13.05
N ASP A 211 1.23 -18.92 12.70
CA ASP A 211 -0.06 -19.41 13.16
C ASP A 211 -0.01 -19.92 14.62
N THR A 212 -1.17 -20.31 15.16
CA THR A 212 -1.29 -20.85 16.53
C THR A 212 -0.60 -22.21 16.73
N ASN A 213 -0.26 -22.91 15.64
CA ASN A 213 0.47 -24.18 15.68
C ASN A 213 1.99 -23.98 15.52
N GLY A 214 2.47 -22.73 15.45
CA GLY A 214 3.88 -22.39 15.27
C GLY A 214 4.39 -22.54 13.84
N ASN A 215 3.52 -22.70 12.85
CA ASN A 215 3.91 -22.66 11.44
C ASN A 215 4.19 -21.22 11.04
N GLN A 216 5.33 -20.97 10.40
CA GLN A 216 5.78 -19.63 10.08
C GLN A 216 6.11 -19.47 8.59
N VAL A 217 5.73 -18.33 8.02
CA VAL A 217 6.30 -17.81 6.78
C VAL A 217 7.04 -16.52 7.13
N SER A 218 8.24 -16.33 6.58
CA SER A 218 9.10 -15.18 6.93
C SER A 218 9.89 -14.66 5.74
N VAL A 219 10.39 -13.44 5.84
CA VAL A 219 11.30 -12.85 4.86
C VAL A 219 12.49 -12.18 5.53
N SER A 220 13.67 -12.52 5.05
CA SER A 220 14.93 -11.92 5.52
C SER A 220 15.18 -10.54 4.89
N ALA A 221 16.10 -9.78 5.49
CA ALA A 221 16.57 -8.51 4.90
C ALA A 221 17.26 -8.65 3.54
N ALA A 222 17.68 -9.87 3.18
CA ALA A 222 18.25 -10.18 1.88
C ALA A 222 17.18 -10.55 0.82
N GLY A 223 15.89 -10.45 1.13
CA GLY A 223 14.81 -10.79 0.19
C GLY A 223 14.58 -12.29 0.01
N VAL A 224 15.07 -13.12 0.94
CA VAL A 224 14.81 -14.57 0.95
C VAL A 224 13.55 -14.84 1.77
N TYR A 225 12.55 -15.41 1.11
CA TYR A 225 11.32 -15.88 1.71
C TYR A 225 11.46 -17.34 2.13
N THR A 226 11.06 -17.65 3.35
CA THR A 226 11.10 -18.99 3.94
C THR A 226 9.68 -19.44 4.23
N ASP A 227 9.33 -20.66 3.81
CA ASP A 227 8.02 -21.26 4.06
C ASP A 227 7.90 -21.98 5.41
N THR A 228 6.73 -22.57 5.65
CA THR A 228 6.40 -23.32 6.87
C THR A 228 7.20 -24.61 7.08
N LEU A 229 8.00 -25.03 6.09
CA LEU A 229 8.95 -26.13 6.22
C LEU A 229 10.35 -25.65 6.61
N GLY A 230 10.56 -24.35 6.75
CA GLY A 230 11.87 -23.76 7.05
C GLY A 230 12.80 -23.73 5.83
N THR A 231 12.26 -23.87 4.62
CA THR A 231 13.03 -23.90 3.37
C THR A 231 12.88 -22.60 2.58
N PRO A 232 13.91 -22.13 1.85
CA PRO A 232 13.77 -21.00 0.94
C PRO A 232 12.72 -21.29 -0.13
N ALA A 233 11.63 -20.52 -0.12
CA ALA A 233 10.51 -20.67 -1.05
C ALA A 233 10.66 -19.74 -2.26
N LEU A 234 11.20 -18.54 -2.08
CA LEU A 234 11.45 -17.58 -3.14
C LEU A 234 12.56 -16.61 -2.72
N THR A 235 13.39 -16.19 -3.66
CA THR A 235 14.40 -15.14 -3.44
C THR A 235 14.15 -13.97 -4.39
N VAL A 236 14.12 -12.76 -3.84
CA VAL A 236 14.01 -11.51 -4.59
C VAL A 236 15.38 -10.85 -4.67
N LEU A 237 15.84 -10.53 -5.88
CA LEU A 237 17.10 -9.86 -6.12
C LEU A 237 16.92 -8.64 -7.02
N GLY A 238 17.69 -7.58 -6.75
CA GLY A 238 17.65 -6.34 -7.50
C GLY A 238 16.62 -5.35 -6.97
N ALA A 239 16.63 -4.16 -7.57
CA ALA A 239 15.70 -3.08 -7.30
C ALA A 239 15.68 -2.13 -8.50
N ALA A 240 14.57 -1.43 -8.70
CA ALA A 240 14.47 -0.38 -9.70
C ALA A 240 15.61 0.65 -9.50
N PRO A 241 16.24 1.16 -10.59
CA PRO A 241 15.86 0.99 -11.99
C PRO A 241 16.39 -0.28 -12.67
N SER A 242 17.17 -1.10 -11.96
CA SER A 242 17.62 -2.40 -12.48
C SER A 242 16.50 -3.43 -12.42
N ASN A 243 16.65 -4.52 -13.16
CA ASN A 243 15.68 -5.61 -13.13
C ASN A 243 15.56 -6.17 -11.71
N VAL A 244 14.33 -6.52 -11.33
CA VAL A 244 14.06 -7.34 -10.15
C VAL A 244 13.81 -8.77 -10.62
N THR A 245 14.52 -9.73 -10.04
CA THR A 245 14.39 -11.16 -10.35
C THR A 245 13.80 -11.91 -9.16
N LEU A 246 12.79 -12.72 -9.42
CA LEU A 246 12.06 -13.53 -8.46
C LEU A 246 12.37 -15.00 -8.75
N THR A 247 13.24 -15.63 -7.96
CA THR A 247 13.70 -17.00 -8.21
C THR A 247 13.07 -17.96 -7.21
N TYR A 248 12.49 -19.05 -7.70
CA TYR A 248 11.79 -20.06 -6.88
C TYR A 248 12.07 -21.49 -7.37
N PRO A 249 11.99 -22.50 -6.49
CA PRO A 249 12.21 -23.89 -6.86
C PRO A 249 11.01 -24.46 -7.63
N ILE A 250 11.26 -25.27 -8.67
CA ILE A 250 10.20 -25.90 -9.50
C ILE A 250 10.08 -27.42 -9.34
N ALA A 251 10.98 -28.05 -8.59
CA ALA A 251 10.84 -29.46 -8.23
C ALA A 251 10.16 -29.60 -6.86
N LEU A 252 9.13 -30.45 -6.78
CA LEU A 252 8.42 -30.80 -5.54
C LEU A 252 9.25 -31.66 -4.55
N GLN A 253 10.58 -31.73 -4.70
CA GLN A 253 11.41 -32.61 -3.89
C GLN A 253 12.59 -31.91 -3.22
N SER A 254 13.04 -32.55 -2.15
CA SER A 254 14.01 -32.18 -1.13
C SER A 254 15.40 -31.73 -1.58
N ASP A 255 15.65 -31.54 -2.88
CA ASP A 255 16.97 -31.19 -3.43
C ASP A 255 17.11 -29.71 -3.81
N SER A 256 16.01 -28.96 -4.03
CA SER A 256 16.00 -27.52 -4.33
C SER A 256 16.95 -27.08 -5.47
N VAL A 257 17.36 -27.99 -6.37
CA VAL A 257 18.43 -27.69 -7.35
C VAL A 257 17.89 -26.97 -8.58
N THR A 258 16.67 -27.31 -9.03
CA THR A 258 16.08 -26.70 -10.22
C THR A 258 15.21 -25.51 -9.84
N THR A 259 15.55 -24.34 -10.38
CA THR A 259 14.82 -23.09 -10.16
C THR A 259 14.22 -22.56 -11.46
N ALA A 260 13.20 -21.74 -11.30
CA ALA A 260 12.65 -20.87 -12.32
C ALA A 260 12.68 -19.41 -11.82
N SER A 261 12.53 -18.47 -12.74
CA SER A 261 12.52 -17.05 -12.40
C SER A 261 11.47 -16.26 -13.16
N ALA A 262 10.83 -15.32 -12.48
CA ALA A 262 10.13 -14.21 -13.10
C ALA A 262 10.97 -12.92 -12.97
N THR A 263 10.91 -12.04 -13.96
CA THR A 263 11.73 -10.82 -14.01
C THR A 263 10.86 -9.61 -14.29
N LEU A 264 10.94 -8.60 -13.42
CA LEU A 264 10.43 -7.25 -13.67
C LEU A 264 11.55 -6.43 -14.31
N SER A 265 11.30 -5.88 -15.48
CA SER A 265 12.18 -4.88 -16.10
C SER A 265 11.57 -3.50 -16.03
N TYR A 266 12.39 -2.49 -15.83
CA TYR A 266 11.94 -1.11 -15.65
C TYR A 266 12.36 -0.22 -16.80
N LYS A 267 11.57 0.84 -17.01
CA LYS A 267 11.90 1.95 -17.89
C LYS A 267 11.69 3.26 -17.14
N THR A 268 12.59 4.21 -17.36
CA THR A 268 12.50 5.53 -16.73
C THR A 268 11.49 6.41 -17.46
N TYR A 269 10.58 7.00 -16.70
CA TYR A 269 9.58 7.97 -17.14
C TYR A 269 9.70 9.27 -16.34
N THR A 270 9.23 10.37 -16.94
CA THR A 270 8.94 11.59 -16.20
C THR A 270 7.53 11.48 -15.62
N VAL A 271 7.42 11.28 -14.31
CA VAL A 271 6.14 11.27 -13.60
C VAL A 271 5.81 12.68 -13.16
N GLN A 272 4.62 13.17 -13.52
CA GLN A 272 4.14 14.50 -13.18
C GLN A 272 2.60 14.49 -13.14
N SER A 273 1.99 15.25 -12.24
CA SER A 273 0.55 15.48 -12.27
C SER A 273 0.18 16.80 -12.95
N ASN A 274 -1.03 16.86 -13.49
CA ASN A 274 -1.68 18.09 -13.95
C ASN A 274 -3.20 17.91 -13.85
N PHE A 275 -3.67 17.56 -12.65
CA PHE A 275 -5.06 17.23 -12.39
C PHE A 275 -5.95 18.48 -12.22
N GLN A 276 -5.35 19.60 -11.84
CA GLN A 276 -5.98 20.90 -11.69
C GLN A 276 -7.16 20.88 -10.70
N CYS A 277 -7.01 20.11 -9.62
CA CYS A 277 -7.96 20.11 -8.53
C CYS A 277 -7.85 21.41 -7.73
N SER A 278 -8.97 22.10 -7.55
CA SER A 278 -9.00 23.33 -6.75
C SER A 278 -8.50 23.08 -5.32
N GLY A 279 -7.54 23.89 -4.87
CA GLY A 279 -6.97 23.79 -3.52
C GLY A 279 -5.90 22.71 -3.33
N ILE A 280 -5.52 21.97 -4.39
CA ILE A 280 -4.47 20.94 -4.33
C ILE A 280 -3.37 21.29 -5.32
N SER A 281 -2.14 21.44 -4.82
CA SER A 281 -0.96 21.68 -5.66
C SER A 281 -0.57 20.43 -6.44
N GLU A 282 -0.06 20.61 -7.66
CA GLU A 282 0.41 19.51 -8.49
C GLU A 282 1.76 18.94 -8.02
N TYR A 283 1.96 17.65 -8.25
CA TYR A 283 3.23 16.97 -8.13
C TYR A 283 4.14 17.37 -9.30
N GLY A 284 5.30 17.94 -8.97
CA GLY A 284 6.31 18.34 -9.96
C GLY A 284 6.93 17.16 -10.70
N ALA A 285 7.59 17.44 -11.83
CA ALA A 285 8.23 16.41 -12.64
C ALA A 285 9.33 15.66 -11.86
N ALA A 286 9.22 14.33 -11.80
CA ALA A 286 10.20 13.45 -11.18
C ALA A 286 10.60 12.32 -12.14
N SER A 287 11.87 11.92 -12.11
CA SER A 287 12.34 10.76 -12.86
C SER A 287 12.04 9.49 -12.06
N VAL A 288 11.18 8.62 -12.58
CA VAL A 288 10.75 7.39 -11.89
C VAL A 288 10.90 6.20 -12.83
N ALA A 289 11.49 5.12 -12.32
CA ALA A 289 11.56 3.84 -13.00
C ALA A 289 10.25 3.07 -12.78
N LEU A 290 9.43 2.96 -13.82
CA LEU A 290 8.17 2.22 -13.79
C LEU A 290 8.36 0.87 -14.48
N THR A 291 7.61 -0.16 -14.07
CA THR A 291 7.69 -1.50 -14.66
C THR A 291 7.32 -1.45 -16.14
N ASP A 292 8.23 -1.82 -17.02
CA ASP A 292 8.01 -1.90 -18.47
C ASP A 292 7.41 -3.26 -18.85
N LYS A 293 7.97 -4.34 -18.27
CA LYS A 293 7.57 -5.73 -18.54
C LYS A 293 7.71 -6.62 -17.32
N ILE A 294 6.89 -7.65 -17.28
CA ILE A 294 7.06 -8.82 -16.43
C ILE A 294 7.24 -10.03 -17.34
N THR A 295 8.40 -10.67 -17.28
CA THR A 295 8.69 -11.93 -17.99
C THR A 295 8.57 -13.08 -17.01
N LEU A 296 7.68 -14.04 -17.26
CA LEU A 296 7.52 -15.23 -16.45
C LEU A 296 8.53 -16.32 -16.85
N ALA A 297 8.58 -17.38 -16.04
CA ALA A 297 9.53 -18.48 -16.20
C ALA A 297 9.41 -19.24 -17.53
N ASP A 298 8.19 -19.31 -18.08
CA ASP A 298 7.93 -19.93 -19.38
C ASP A 298 8.28 -19.01 -20.58
N GLY A 299 8.77 -17.81 -20.30
CA GLY A 299 9.09 -16.79 -21.30
C GLY A 299 7.89 -15.96 -21.73
N SER A 300 6.70 -16.18 -21.18
CA SER A 300 5.54 -15.32 -21.42
C SER A 300 5.79 -13.91 -20.85
N ILE A 301 5.22 -12.90 -21.50
CA ILE A 301 5.50 -11.50 -21.20
C ILE A 301 4.20 -10.72 -21.02
N TYR A 302 4.11 -9.98 -19.92
CA TYR A 302 3.22 -8.83 -19.79
C TYR A 302 4.00 -7.56 -20.10
N SER A 303 3.39 -6.62 -20.82
CA SER A 303 3.99 -5.30 -21.06
C SER A 303 3.02 -4.17 -20.73
N PHE A 304 3.58 -3.05 -20.27
CA PHE A 304 2.80 -1.98 -19.65
C PHE A 304 3.02 -0.65 -20.35
N THR A 305 1.95 0.12 -20.49
CA THR A 305 2.04 1.54 -20.84
C THR A 305 1.33 2.38 -19.79
N TYR A 306 1.74 3.65 -19.69
CA TYR A 306 1.30 4.56 -18.65
C TYR A 306 0.49 5.72 -19.23
N GLU A 307 -0.47 6.18 -18.45
CA GLU A 307 -1.35 7.29 -18.78
C GLU A 307 -0.54 8.58 -18.94
N ALA A 308 -0.72 9.24 -20.08
CA ALA A 308 -0.10 10.54 -20.33
C ALA A 308 -0.64 11.59 -19.35
N THR A 309 0.23 12.44 -18.84
CA THR A 309 -0.18 13.59 -18.01
C THR A 309 -0.96 14.59 -18.88
N PRO A 310 -2.21 14.94 -18.52
CA PRO A 310 -3.00 15.89 -19.30
C PRO A 310 -2.23 17.19 -19.56
N GLY A 311 -2.16 17.63 -20.82
CA GLY A 311 -1.50 18.90 -21.19
C GLY A 311 0.02 18.95 -21.03
N VAL A 312 0.69 17.84 -20.66
CA VAL A 312 2.16 17.81 -20.50
C VAL A 312 2.77 16.73 -21.40
N SER A 313 3.38 17.16 -22.50
CA SER A 313 3.98 16.23 -23.47
C SER A 313 5.16 15.47 -22.88
N GLY A 314 5.18 14.15 -23.06
CA GLY A 314 6.27 13.26 -22.62
C GLY A 314 6.26 12.89 -21.14
N ALA A 315 5.33 13.44 -20.35
CA ALA A 315 5.13 13.04 -18.95
C ALA A 315 3.97 12.04 -18.83
N VAL A 316 4.02 11.23 -17.77
CA VAL A 316 2.98 10.26 -17.41
C VAL A 316 2.51 10.50 -15.97
N THR A 317 1.27 10.13 -15.66
CA THR A 317 0.75 10.18 -14.29
C THR A 317 1.26 9.02 -13.43
N GLY A 318 1.82 7.97 -14.05
CA GLY A 318 2.17 6.72 -13.38
C GLY A 318 1.03 5.70 -13.28
N ARG A 319 -0.22 6.07 -13.59
CA ARG A 319 -1.34 5.12 -13.73
C ARG A 319 -1.17 4.29 -15.01
N LEU A 320 -1.60 3.04 -15.02
CA LEU A 320 -1.57 2.21 -16.23
C LEU A 320 -2.56 2.74 -17.27
N ALA A 321 -2.11 2.91 -18.51
CA ALA A 321 -2.95 3.14 -19.69
C ALA A 321 -3.28 1.83 -20.41
N SER A 322 -2.36 0.85 -20.41
CA SER A 322 -2.64 -0.47 -20.96
C SER A 322 -1.75 -1.57 -20.40
N VAL A 323 -2.27 -2.79 -20.51
CA VAL A 323 -1.53 -4.04 -20.34
C VAL A 323 -1.66 -4.87 -21.60
N THR A 324 -0.54 -5.32 -22.16
CA THR A 324 -0.52 -6.40 -23.16
C THR A 324 -0.29 -7.71 -22.43
N LEU A 325 -1.21 -8.66 -22.61
CA LEU A 325 -1.17 -9.99 -21.99
C LEU A 325 -0.24 -10.93 -22.79
N PRO A 326 0.23 -12.03 -22.16
CA PRO A 326 0.94 -13.12 -22.85
C PRO A 326 0.30 -13.64 -24.13
N THR A 327 -1.03 -13.59 -24.20
CA THR A 327 -1.82 -14.04 -25.35
C THR A 327 -1.80 -13.06 -26.52
N GLY A 328 -1.18 -11.90 -26.35
CA GLY A 328 -1.18 -10.78 -27.31
C GLY A 328 -2.42 -9.88 -27.23
N GLY A 329 -3.42 -10.23 -26.39
CA GLY A 329 -4.57 -9.37 -26.12
C GLY A 329 -4.17 -8.13 -25.30
N THR A 330 -4.87 -7.02 -25.52
CA THR A 330 -4.63 -5.76 -24.78
C THR A 330 -5.84 -5.37 -23.96
N ILE A 331 -5.60 -4.93 -22.74
CA ILE A 331 -6.56 -4.25 -21.88
C ILE A 331 -6.11 -2.81 -21.76
N SER A 332 -6.99 -1.86 -22.05
CA SER A 332 -6.71 -0.42 -21.97
C SER A 332 -7.61 0.27 -20.96
N TYR A 333 -7.06 1.25 -20.26
CA TYR A 333 -7.71 2.05 -19.24
C TYR A 333 -7.61 3.53 -19.62
N SER A 334 -8.74 4.22 -19.60
CA SER A 334 -8.81 5.67 -19.79
C SER A 334 -9.54 6.30 -18.61
N TYR A 335 -8.87 7.23 -17.94
CA TYR A 335 -9.39 7.95 -16.79
C TYR A 335 -9.95 9.29 -17.28
N THR A 336 -11.21 9.58 -16.98
CA THR A 336 -11.90 10.80 -17.40
C THR A 336 -12.77 11.36 -16.27
N ASN A 337 -13.40 12.52 -16.47
CA ASN A 337 -14.15 13.24 -15.44
C ASN A 337 -13.28 13.61 -14.22
N GLY A 338 -13.89 13.96 -13.08
CA GLY A 338 -13.18 14.50 -11.92
C GLY A 338 -12.70 15.95 -12.14
N CYS A 339 -11.67 16.36 -11.40
CA CYS A 339 -11.08 17.68 -11.49
C CYS A 339 -10.65 18.00 -12.93
N SER A 340 -11.24 19.04 -13.50
CA SER A 340 -10.93 19.53 -14.85
C SER A 340 -10.93 18.43 -15.94
N GLY A 341 -11.66 17.34 -15.74
CA GLY A 341 -11.70 16.18 -16.65
C GLY A 341 -10.45 15.29 -16.63
N ALA A 342 -9.53 15.47 -15.67
CA ALA A 342 -8.24 14.80 -15.61
C ALA A 342 -8.27 13.37 -15.01
N GLY A 343 -9.46 12.79 -14.82
CA GLY A 343 -9.63 11.40 -14.41
C GLY A 343 -9.47 11.16 -12.91
N ILE A 344 -9.53 12.19 -12.07
CA ILE A 344 -9.33 12.06 -10.62
C ILE A 344 -10.18 13.08 -9.85
N ASN A 345 -10.74 12.67 -8.73
CA ASN A 345 -11.46 13.51 -7.80
C ASN A 345 -10.50 14.11 -6.75
N ALA A 346 -10.93 15.16 -6.04
CA ALA A 346 -10.07 15.84 -5.06
C ALA A 346 -9.67 14.94 -3.86
N ASP A 347 -10.37 13.83 -3.63
CA ASP A 347 -10.04 12.83 -2.61
C ASP A 347 -9.04 11.77 -3.10
N GLY A 348 -8.67 11.77 -4.39
CA GLY A 348 -7.76 10.81 -5.02
C GLY A 348 -8.46 9.61 -5.67
N THR A 349 -9.78 9.48 -5.55
CA THR A 349 -10.57 8.48 -6.28
C THR A 349 -10.64 8.82 -7.78
N VAL A 350 -10.96 7.85 -8.64
CA VAL A 350 -11.07 8.09 -10.08
C VAL A 350 -12.45 8.65 -10.42
N GLY A 351 -12.53 9.70 -11.26
CA GLY A 351 -13.83 10.28 -11.65
C GLY A 351 -14.67 9.34 -12.53
N SER A 352 -14.06 8.78 -13.56
CA SER A 352 -14.64 7.80 -14.47
C SER A 352 -13.54 6.96 -15.10
N LEU A 353 -13.80 5.67 -15.27
CA LEU A 353 -12.88 4.70 -15.85
C LEU A 353 -13.52 4.07 -17.08
N THR A 354 -12.86 4.17 -18.23
CA THR A 354 -13.23 3.40 -19.42
C THR A 354 -12.22 2.28 -19.63
N ARG A 355 -12.71 1.03 -19.55
CA ARG A 355 -11.97 -0.19 -19.81
C ARG A 355 -12.29 -0.69 -21.21
N THR A 356 -11.27 -0.93 -22.03
CA THR A 356 -11.40 -1.46 -23.39
C THR A 356 -10.62 -2.76 -23.54
N THR A 357 -11.27 -3.76 -24.13
CA THR A 357 -10.70 -5.07 -24.50
C THR A 357 -11.16 -5.47 -25.89
N THR A 358 -10.63 -6.58 -26.41
CA THR A 358 -11.11 -7.19 -27.66
C THR A 358 -12.61 -7.49 -27.66
N ASP A 359 -13.17 -7.77 -26.48
CA ASP A 359 -14.58 -8.12 -26.31
C ASP A 359 -15.49 -6.90 -26.17
N GLY A 360 -14.93 -5.68 -26.20
CA GLY A 360 -15.64 -4.42 -26.17
C GLY A 360 -15.15 -3.43 -25.11
N THR A 361 -15.86 -2.32 -25.03
CA THR A 361 -15.59 -1.19 -24.14
C THR A 361 -16.68 -1.05 -23.08
N ARG A 362 -16.28 -0.76 -21.84
CA ARG A 362 -17.18 -0.44 -20.73
C ARG A 362 -16.70 0.80 -20.01
N THR A 363 -17.63 1.66 -19.60
CA THR A 363 -17.36 2.86 -18.82
C THR A 363 -18.05 2.77 -17.46
N TYR A 364 -17.30 3.06 -16.42
CA TYR A 364 -17.73 3.12 -15.03
C TYR A 364 -17.66 4.58 -14.58
N ASN A 365 -18.72 5.07 -13.94
CA ASN A 365 -18.79 6.42 -13.40
C ASN A 365 -19.06 6.34 -11.90
N LEU A 366 -18.41 7.21 -11.15
CA LEU A 366 -18.68 7.43 -9.73
C LEU A 366 -19.73 8.51 -9.50
#